data_AF-A0A7C6JQC3-F1
#
_entry.id   AF-A0A7C6JQC3-F1
#
_cell.length_a   1.000
_cell.length_b   1.000
_cell.length_c   1.000
_cell.angle_alpha   90.00
_cell.angle_beta   90.00
_cell.angle_gamma   90.00
#
_symmetry.space_group_name_H-M   'P 1'
#
loop_
_entity.id
_entity.type
_entity.pdbx_description
1 polymer ?
#
loop_
_entity_poly.entity_id
_entity_poly.type
_entity_poly.pdbx_seq_one_letter_code
_entity_poly.pdbx_strand_id
1 'polypeptide(L)'
;MILQNLAKLYDQLLDDESVKIPQPGFSVVNINYFLSISASGELLDIIYVFDETTSGKKTVERPQKIILPEAVKRSSGIAPNLLWDNSAYVFGLADESKSFQYCKDRFEAFREHNIAFLSQLNSPETNA
;
A
#
# COMPACT_ATOMS: atom_id res chain seq x y z
N MET A 1 -11.82 -13.15 -31.50
CA MET A 1 -10.79 -12.10 -31.40
C MET A 1 -10.07 -12.27 -30.07
N ILE A 2 -8.75 -12.46 -30.07
CA ILE A 2 -8.02 -12.91 -28.87
C ILE A 2 -8.12 -11.93 -27.69
N LEU A 3 -8.08 -10.63 -27.94
CA LEU A 3 -8.17 -9.59 -26.89
C LEU A 3 -9.53 -9.60 -26.18
N GLN A 4 -10.64 -9.75 -26.91
CA GLN A 4 -11.98 -9.84 -26.30
C GLN A 4 -12.13 -11.08 -25.43
N ASN A 5 -11.54 -12.20 -25.84
CA ASN A 5 -11.58 -13.43 -25.07
C ASN A 5 -10.74 -13.33 -23.78
N LEU A 6 -9.59 -12.65 -23.84
CA LEU A 6 -8.77 -12.38 -22.66
C LEU A 6 -9.47 -11.42 -21.67
N ALA A 7 -10.14 -10.39 -22.17
CA ALA A 7 -10.92 -9.49 -21.33
C ALA A 7 -12.05 -10.23 -20.60
N LYS A 8 -12.81 -11.06 -21.32
CA LYS A 8 -13.86 -11.90 -20.70
C LYS A 8 -13.31 -12.87 -19.66
N LEU A 9 -12.13 -13.47 -19.92
CA LEU A 9 -11.49 -14.34 -18.95
C LEU A 9 -11.08 -13.57 -17.69
N TYR A 10 -10.57 -12.35 -17.84
CA TYR A 10 -10.25 -11.49 -16.69
C TYR A 10 -11.50 -11.19 -15.85
N ASP A 11 -12.61 -10.82 -16.48
CA ASP A 11 -13.88 -10.57 -15.79
C ASP A 11 -14.36 -11.83 -15.05
N GLN A 12 -14.29 -13.01 -15.69
CA GLN A 12 -14.64 -14.28 -15.06
C GLN A 12 -13.77 -14.63 -13.85
N LEU A 13 -12.47 -14.33 -13.91
CA LEU A 13 -11.56 -14.56 -12.78
C LEU A 13 -11.78 -13.54 -11.66
N LEU A 14 -12.30 -12.34 -11.96
CA LEU A 14 -12.65 -11.34 -10.96
C LEU A 14 -13.90 -11.75 -10.17
N ASP A 15 -14.84 -12.43 -10.83
CA ASP A 15 -16.07 -12.94 -10.22
C ASP A 15 -15.83 -14.21 -9.37
N ASP A 16 -14.68 -14.87 -9.54
CA ASP A 16 -14.31 -16.06 -8.77
C ASP A 16 -13.58 -15.69 -7.47
N GLU A 17 -14.29 -15.76 -6.34
CA GLU A 17 -13.73 -15.47 -5.02
C GLU A 17 -12.51 -16.33 -4.63
N SER A 18 -12.32 -17.50 -5.27
CA SER A 18 -11.15 -18.34 -5.03
C SER A 18 -9.87 -17.80 -5.69
N VAL A 19 -10.02 -16.92 -6.68
CA VAL A 19 -8.92 -16.35 -7.46
C VAL A 19 -8.62 -14.94 -6.97
N LYS A 20 -7.48 -14.77 -6.29
CA LYS A 20 -7.02 -13.47 -5.83
C LYS A 20 -6.32 -12.70 -6.95
N ILE A 21 -7.09 -12.02 -7.80
CA ILE A 21 -6.56 -11.07 -8.78
C ILE A 21 -6.93 -9.62 -8.44
N PRO A 22 -6.03 -8.65 -8.69
CA PRO A 22 -6.32 -7.26 -8.44
C PRO A 22 -7.33 -6.71 -9.47
N GLN A 23 -8.25 -5.89 -8.99
CA GLN A 23 -9.12 -5.07 -9.82
C GLN A 23 -8.32 -3.99 -10.55
N PRO A 24 -8.84 -3.41 -11.65
CA PRO A 24 -8.16 -2.31 -12.32
C PRO A 24 -7.92 -1.15 -11.35
N GLY A 25 -6.70 -0.59 -11.35
CA GLY A 25 -6.26 0.44 -10.40
C GLY A 25 -5.76 -0.09 -9.05
N PHE A 26 -5.74 -1.41 -8.87
CA PHE A 26 -5.11 -2.09 -7.73
C PHE A 26 -3.95 -2.95 -8.21
N SER A 27 -3.06 -3.29 -7.28
CA SER A 27 -1.92 -4.16 -7.54
C SER A 27 -1.62 -5.03 -6.33
N VAL A 28 -0.95 -6.16 -6.56
CA VAL A 28 -0.42 -6.98 -5.47
C VAL A 28 0.87 -6.34 -4.97
N VAL A 29 0.88 -5.93 -3.71
CA VAL A 29 1.98 -5.24 -3.04
C VAL A 29 2.51 -6.10 -1.90
N ASN A 30 3.82 -6.05 -1.69
CA ASN A 30 4.51 -6.71 -0.59
C ASN A 30 4.53 -5.76 0.62
N ILE A 31 3.87 -6.15 1.72
CA ILE A 31 3.78 -5.36 2.96
C ILE A 31 4.43 -6.13 4.10
N ASN A 32 5.22 -5.42 4.91
CA ASN A 32 5.87 -5.97 6.11
C ASN A 32 5.23 -5.47 7.40
N TYR A 33 4.48 -4.37 7.36
CA TYR A 33 3.94 -3.74 8.56
C TYR A 33 2.53 -3.22 8.30
N PHE A 34 1.63 -3.45 9.26
CA PHE A 34 0.36 -2.76 9.36
C PHE A 34 0.40 -1.73 10.48
N LEU A 35 -0.32 -0.64 10.26
CA LEU A 35 -0.50 0.41 11.24
C LEU A 35 -1.93 0.36 11.73
N SER A 36 -2.10 0.11 13.03
CA SER A 36 -3.38 0.22 13.69
C SER A 36 -3.56 1.66 14.15
N ILE A 37 -4.61 2.33 13.69
CA ILE A 37 -4.93 3.71 14.06
C ILE A 37 -6.28 3.77 14.76
N SER A 38 -6.41 4.68 15.71
CA SER A 38 -7.67 4.96 16.39
C SER A 38 -8.62 5.74 15.48
N ALA A 39 -9.88 5.81 15.88
CA ALA A 39 -10.88 6.66 15.24
C ALA A 39 -10.60 8.18 15.37
N SER A 40 -9.57 8.58 16.12
CA SER A 40 -9.09 9.97 16.19
C SER A 40 -7.75 10.16 15.48
N GLY A 41 -7.31 9.16 14.70
CA GLY A 41 -6.06 9.19 13.95
C GLY A 41 -4.79 8.94 14.78
N GLU A 42 -4.91 8.52 16.04
CA GLU A 42 -3.74 8.17 16.86
C GLU A 42 -3.18 6.81 16.48
N LEU A 43 -1.86 6.68 16.35
CA LEU A 43 -1.22 5.40 16.11
C LEU A 43 -1.28 4.52 17.36
N LEU A 44 -2.02 3.42 17.28
CA LEU A 44 -2.22 2.48 18.37
C LEU A 44 -1.15 1.37 18.37
N ASP A 45 -0.82 0.83 17.19
CA ASP A 45 0.12 -0.29 17.08
C ASP A 45 0.80 -0.37 15.70
N ILE A 46 1.97 -1.00 15.67
CA ILE A 46 2.72 -1.35 14.45
C ILE A 46 2.91 -2.86 14.44
N ILE A 47 2.17 -3.54 13.57
CA ILE A 47 2.11 -5.00 13.51
C ILE A 47 3.05 -5.47 12.40
N TYR A 48 4.13 -6.17 12.75
CA TYR A 48 4.99 -6.85 11.78
C TYR A 48 4.26 -8.06 11.20
N VAL A 49 4.19 -8.14 9.87
CA VAL A 49 3.48 -9.19 9.15
C VAL A 49 4.35 -9.84 8.09
N PHE A 50 4.28 -11.17 8.02
CA PHE A 50 5.03 -11.98 7.08
C PHE A 50 4.33 -13.31 6.83
N ASP A 51 4.65 -13.92 5.70
CA ASP A 51 4.31 -15.30 5.37
C ASP A 51 5.57 -16.17 5.45
N GLU A 52 5.48 -17.31 6.13
CA GLU A 52 6.57 -18.28 6.14
C GLU A 52 6.59 -19.09 4.85
N THR A 53 7.74 -19.13 4.18
CA THR A 53 7.92 -19.89 2.94
C THR A 53 9.19 -20.73 3.00
N THR A 54 9.13 -21.95 2.45
CA THR A 54 10.32 -22.81 2.40
C THR A 54 11.16 -22.45 1.17
N SER A 55 12.41 -22.04 1.40
CA SER A 55 13.41 -21.83 0.35
C SER A 55 14.51 -22.87 0.49
N GLY A 56 14.38 -23.97 -0.26
CA GLY A 56 15.28 -25.12 -0.14
C GLY A 56 15.09 -25.85 1.19
N LYS A 57 16.11 -25.85 2.06
CA LYS A 57 16.06 -26.47 3.40
C LYS A 57 15.74 -25.48 4.54
N LYS A 58 15.58 -24.19 4.24
CA LYS A 58 15.35 -23.14 5.25
C LYS A 58 13.93 -22.59 5.13
N THR A 59 13.28 -22.39 6.27
CA THR A 59 12.10 -21.53 6.37
C THR A 59 12.57 -20.08 6.33
N VAL A 60 11.94 -19.28 5.46
CA VAL A 60 12.26 -17.87 5.24
C VAL A 60 10.97 -17.06 5.32
N GLU A 61 11.01 -15.99 6.12
CA GLU A 61 9.93 -15.00 6.20
C GLU A 61 9.91 -14.16 4.91
N ARG A 62 8.73 -14.00 4.33
CA ARG A 62 8.51 -13.09 3.19
C ARG A 62 7.41 -12.08 3.54
N PRO A 63 7.48 -10.86 2.99
CA PRO A 63 6.40 -9.90 3.16
C PRO A 63 5.06 -10.49 2.70
N GLN A 64 3.98 -10.12 3.38
CA GLN A 64 2.64 -10.53 2.96
C GLN A 64 2.26 -9.84 1.65
N LYS A 65 1.60 -10.61 0.78
CA LYS A 65 1.07 -10.12 -0.50
C LYS A 65 -0.37 -9.66 -0.35
N ILE A 66 -0.61 -8.37 -0.56
CA ILE A 66 -1.91 -7.74 -0.33
C ILE A 66 -2.32 -6.97 -1.58
N ILE A 67 -3.60 -7.00 -1.92
CA ILE A 67 -4.15 -6.17 -2.99
C ILE A 67 -4.42 -4.77 -2.41
N LEU A 68 -3.68 -3.78 -2.91
CA LEU A 68 -3.76 -2.38 -2.48
C LEU A 68 -3.86 -1.46 -3.71
N PRO A 69 -4.26 -0.19 -3.54
CA PRO A 69 -4.22 0.81 -4.61
C PRO A 69 -2.87 0.78 -5.33
N GLU A 70 -2.90 0.89 -6.66
CA GLU A 70 -1.72 0.73 -7.50
C GLU A 70 -0.59 1.68 -7.08
N ALA A 71 0.63 1.14 -7.07
CA ALA A 71 1.82 1.92 -6.76
C ALA A 71 2.06 3.00 -7.82
N VAL A 72 2.36 4.22 -7.38
CA VAL A 72 2.73 5.31 -8.28
C VAL A 72 4.14 5.05 -8.82
N LYS A 73 4.31 5.12 -10.15
CA LYS A 73 5.64 5.00 -10.77
C LYS A 73 6.50 6.23 -10.44
N ARG A 74 7.55 6.02 -9.64
CA ARG A 74 8.51 7.05 -9.25
C ARG A 74 9.66 7.14 -10.26
N SER A 75 9.53 7.98 -11.28
CA SER A 75 10.63 8.24 -12.24
C SER A 75 11.59 9.31 -11.75
N SER A 76 11.07 10.38 -11.14
CA SER A 76 11.81 11.41 -10.39
C SER A 76 10.82 12.26 -9.59
N GLY A 77 11.21 12.76 -8.43
CA GLY A 77 10.36 13.61 -7.57
C GLY A 77 9.71 12.88 -6.40
N ILE A 78 8.80 13.59 -5.73
CA ILE A 78 8.07 13.14 -4.55
C ILE A 78 6.66 12.74 -5.02
N ALA A 79 6.37 11.45 -4.94
CA ALA A 79 5.12 10.87 -5.41
C ALA A 79 4.65 9.81 -4.39
N PRO A 80 3.76 10.19 -3.47
CA PRO A 80 3.24 9.29 -2.46
C PRO A 80 2.28 8.27 -3.09
N ASN A 81 2.25 7.08 -2.51
CA ASN A 81 1.22 6.10 -2.80
C ASN A 81 -0.07 6.40 -1.99
N LEU A 82 -1.19 5.84 -2.43
CA LEU A 82 -2.49 6.03 -1.79
C LEU A 82 -2.68 5.01 -0.65
N LEU A 83 -2.79 5.51 0.58
CA LEU A 83 -3.04 4.81 1.85
C LEU A 83 -1.93 3.88 2.37
N TRP A 84 -0.83 3.71 1.64
CA TRP A 84 0.30 2.88 2.04
C TRP A 84 1.60 3.45 1.49
N ASP A 85 2.73 3.35 2.19
CA ASP A 85 4.05 3.69 1.65
C ASP A 85 5.17 3.17 2.56
N ASN A 86 6.42 3.52 2.24
CA ASN A 86 7.55 3.27 3.13
C ASN A 86 7.62 4.26 4.30
N SER A 87 8.52 3.99 5.26
CA SER A 87 8.67 4.80 6.49
C SER A 87 8.99 6.28 6.23
N ALA A 88 9.66 6.61 5.12
CA ALA A 88 10.02 7.99 4.81
C ALA A 88 8.80 8.83 4.43
N TYR A 89 7.81 8.22 3.76
CA TYR A 89 6.55 8.87 3.43
C TYR A 89 5.55 8.79 4.60
N VAL A 90 5.45 7.66 5.29
CA VAL A 90 4.43 7.49 6.34
C VAL A 90 4.81 8.20 7.65
N PHE A 91 6.07 8.10 8.08
CA PHE A 91 6.52 8.64 9.37
C PHE A 91 7.48 9.83 9.23
N GLY A 92 7.91 10.16 8.01
CA GLY A 92 9.02 11.11 7.85
C GLY A 92 10.32 10.59 8.44
N LEU A 93 10.53 9.26 8.42
CA LEU A 93 11.72 8.61 8.96
C LEU A 93 12.45 7.81 7.89
N ALA A 94 13.75 8.06 7.78
CA ALA A 94 14.64 7.31 6.91
C ALA A 94 15.96 7.03 7.63
N ASP A 95 16.84 6.29 6.97
CA ASP A 95 18.21 6.08 7.46
C ASP A 95 18.98 7.41 7.59
N GLU A 96 20.10 7.37 8.31
CA GLU A 96 20.98 8.52 8.53
C GLU A 96 21.60 9.08 7.24
N SER A 97 21.48 8.37 6.10
CA SER A 97 21.96 8.87 4.81
C SER A 97 21.07 9.95 4.20
N LYS A 98 19.85 10.11 4.73
CA LYS A 98 18.88 11.10 4.24
C LYS A 98 18.83 12.33 5.12
N SER A 99 18.66 13.48 4.48
CA SER A 99 18.49 14.74 5.19
C SER A 99 17.11 14.82 5.85
N PHE A 100 17.00 15.62 6.91
CA PHE A 100 15.70 15.94 7.52
C PHE A 100 14.69 16.46 6.48
N GLN A 101 15.13 17.33 5.56
CA GLN A 101 14.29 17.87 4.50
C GLN A 101 13.75 16.78 3.56
N TYR A 102 14.60 15.80 3.19
CA TYR A 102 14.19 14.66 2.37
C TYR A 102 13.00 13.91 2.97
N CYS A 103 13.03 13.69 4.28
CA CYS A 103 11.98 12.99 4.99
C CYS A 103 10.73 13.85 5.18
N LYS A 104 10.92 15.11 5.57
CA LYS A 104 9.83 16.07 5.78
C LYS A 104 8.99 16.25 4.51
N ASP A 105 9.62 16.51 3.37
CA ASP A 105 8.91 16.75 2.11
C ASP A 105 8.05 15.53 1.69
N ARG A 106 8.55 14.32 1.96
CA ARG A 106 7.83 13.07 1.65
C ARG A 106 6.65 12.86 2.57
N PHE A 107 6.84 13.10 3.85
CA PHE A 107 5.77 13.02 4.83
C PHE A 107 4.66 14.02 4.55
N GLU A 108 5.01 15.27 4.27
CA GLU A 108 4.05 16.32 3.93
C GLU A 108 3.28 15.95 2.66
N ALA A 109 3.96 15.53 1.60
CA ALA A 109 3.30 15.08 0.37
C ALA A 109 2.38 13.88 0.59
N PHE A 110 2.81 12.88 1.36
CA PHE A 110 1.98 11.72 1.69
C PHE A 110 0.72 12.13 2.47
N ARG A 111 0.89 12.95 3.49
CA ARG A 111 -0.21 13.45 4.31
C ARG A 111 -1.21 14.24 3.47
N GLU A 112 -0.74 15.20 2.68
CA GLU A 112 -1.61 16.03 1.83
C GLU A 112 -2.38 15.19 0.82
N HIS A 113 -1.70 14.27 0.13
CA HIS A 113 -2.32 13.39 -0.86
C HIS A 113 -3.44 12.54 -0.25
N ASN A 114 -3.17 11.91 0.89
CA ASN A 114 -4.12 11.02 1.52
C ASN A 114 -5.28 11.76 2.20
N ILE A 115 -5.03 12.89 2.85
CA ILE A 115 -6.12 13.73 3.41
C ILE A 115 -7.00 14.29 2.29
N ALA A 116 -6.41 14.73 1.17
CA ALA A 116 -7.18 15.22 0.02
C ALA A 116 -8.08 14.13 -0.57
N PHE A 117 -7.64 12.86 -0.57
CA PHE A 117 -8.46 11.73 -0.96
C PHE A 117 -9.56 11.42 0.06
N LEU A 118 -9.18 11.28 1.34
CA LEU A 118 -10.10 10.88 2.42
C LEU A 118 -11.19 11.93 2.67
N SER A 119 -10.89 13.22 2.54
CA SER A 119 -11.86 14.32 2.72
C SER A 119 -12.98 14.35 1.68
N GLN A 120 -12.82 13.62 0.56
CA GLN A 120 -13.89 13.46 -0.44
C GLN A 120 -14.87 12.35 -0.06
N LEU A 121 -14.54 11.53 0.96
CA LEU A 121 -15.33 10.40 1.40
C LEU A 121 -16.13 10.79 2.64
N ASN A 122 -17.44 10.52 2.62
CA ASN A 122 -18.33 10.74 3.76
C ASN A 122 -18.53 9.42 4.52
N SER A 123 -17.50 8.93 5.22
CA SER A 123 -17.64 7.79 6.12
C SER A 123 -17.10 8.12 7.53
N PRO A 124 -17.58 7.44 8.59
CA PRO A 124 -17.07 7.66 9.95
C PRO A 124 -15.56 7.46 10.05
N GLU A 125 -15.01 6.52 9.29
CA GLU A 125 -13.60 6.15 9.28
C GLU A 125 -12.72 7.21 8.59
N THR A 126 -13.28 8.05 7.72
CA THR A 126 -12.55 9.08 6.97
C THR A 126 -12.65 10.47 7.60
N ASN A 127 -13.52 10.65 8.60
CA ASN A 127 -13.75 11.91 9.32
C ASN A 127 -12.99 12.01 10.67
N ALA A 128 -12.05 11.07 10.90
CA ALA A 128 -11.21 10.98 12.09
C ALA A 128 -10.22 12.14 12.24
#